data_AF-A0A924B248-F1
#
_entry.id   AF-A0A924B248-F1
#
_cell.length_a   1.000
_cell.length_b   1.000
_cell.length_c   1.000
_cell.angle_alpha   90.00
_cell.angle_beta   90.00
_cell.angle_gamma   90.00
#
_symmetry.space_group_name_H-M   'P 1'
#
loop_
_entity.id
_entity.type
_entity.pdbx_description
1 polymer ?
#
loop_
_entity_poly.entity_id
_entity_poly.type
_entity_poly.pdbx_seq_one_letter_code
_entity_poly.pdbx_strand_id
1 'polypeptide(L)'
;MIQSKRGFTLIEIILSMTILSSMMILVSISISRASKSKIKIQAEVESVSALRDAMRMIRSDINQAYNHYDYEIEIIEQSKRKTPTVPVPGQPIVPVAPVAPTPTQRKSPATRFVGGENTIDFVTMNNGRMTANDVQADFIEVGYFLKSCKSFLGDGGRGDAAKKSQGSQCLYRRTQKIIDLDVTKGGIETMMLDDVTEFSLKYLVEGKLDWVKEWKSEKARYNIFPDAVEVTLGIEKESEGKQKKYSIQYVVPIHFPNNIKAPAGQAQATGTTSVDGLPTK
;
A
#
# COMPACT_ATOMS: atom_id res chain seq x y z
N MET A 1 -53.32 -67.47 -27.48
CA MET A 1 -53.50 -66.15 -26.82
C MET A 1 -52.76 -65.11 -27.64
N ILE A 2 -53.46 -64.41 -28.55
CA ILE A 2 -52.88 -63.31 -29.32
C ILE A 2 -53.16 -62.04 -28.51
N GLN A 3 -52.12 -61.50 -27.86
CA GLN A 3 -52.22 -60.20 -27.20
C GLN A 3 -52.47 -59.13 -28.26
N SER A 4 -53.50 -58.30 -28.06
CA SER A 4 -53.77 -57.18 -28.94
C SER A 4 -52.61 -56.18 -28.84
N LYS A 5 -51.88 -55.99 -29.95
CA LYS A 5 -50.92 -54.90 -30.06
C LYS A 5 -51.71 -53.60 -30.22
N ARG A 6 -52.02 -52.95 -29.10
CA ARG A 6 -52.54 -51.57 -29.10
C ARG A 6 -51.43 -50.64 -29.56
N GLY A 7 -51.55 -50.10 -30.76
CA GLY A 7 -50.66 -49.05 -31.27
C GLY A 7 -50.90 -47.73 -30.54
N PHE A 8 -49.88 -46.87 -30.51
CA PHE A 8 -50.01 -45.52 -29.97
C PHE A 8 -51.01 -44.71 -30.79
N THR A 9 -51.90 -44.02 -30.08
CA THR A 9 -52.81 -43.08 -30.74
C THR A 9 -52.04 -41.81 -31.12
N LEU A 10 -52.40 -41.20 -32.26
CA LEU A 10 -51.80 -39.95 -32.72
C LEU A 10 -51.88 -38.85 -31.64
N ILE A 11 -53.00 -38.82 -30.89
CA ILE A 11 -53.24 -37.86 -29.82
C ILE A 11 -52.24 -38.02 -28.65
N GLU A 12 -51.85 -39.24 -28.31
CA GLU A 12 -50.93 -39.54 -27.21
C GLU A 12 -49.49 -39.14 -27.53
N ILE A 13 -49.07 -39.31 -28.79
CA ILE A 13 -47.78 -38.83 -29.28
C ILE A 13 -47.74 -37.30 -29.26
N ILE A 14 -48.79 -36.63 -29.74
CA ILE A 14 -48.87 -35.17 -29.75
C ILE A 14 -48.85 -34.61 -28.32
N LEU A 15 -49.57 -35.23 -27.38
CA LEU A 15 -49.57 -34.84 -25.97
C LEU A 15 -48.19 -35.01 -25.32
N SER A 16 -47.49 -36.10 -25.63
CA SER A 16 -46.14 -36.34 -25.10
C SER A 16 -45.14 -35.31 -25.62
N MET A 17 -45.23 -34.98 -26.92
CA MET A 17 -44.37 -33.97 -27.55
C MET A 17 -44.64 -32.56 -27.03
N THR A 18 -45.89 -32.20 -26.73
CA THR A 18 -46.22 -30.87 -26.18
C THR A 18 -45.70 -30.71 -24.76
N ILE A 19 -45.86 -31.73 -23.90
CA ILE A 19 -45.33 -31.72 -22.53
C ILE A 19 -43.81 -31.63 -22.56
N LEU A 20 -43.13 -32.47 -23.35
CA LEU A 20 -41.67 -32.47 -23.43
C LEU A 20 -41.12 -31.13 -23.95
N SER A 21 -41.76 -30.56 -24.98
CA SER A 21 -41.39 -29.23 -25.51
C SER A 21 -41.54 -28.14 -24.44
N SER A 22 -42.67 -28.14 -23.71
CA SER A 22 -42.91 -27.18 -22.63
C SER A 22 -41.86 -27.27 -21.51
N MET A 23 -41.49 -28.50 -21.10
CA MET A 23 -40.46 -28.72 -20.08
C MET A 23 -39.09 -28.26 -20.56
N MET A 24 -38.74 -28.54 -21.83
CA MET A 24 -37.46 -28.14 -22.40
C MET A 24 -37.30 -26.62 -22.45
N ILE A 25 -38.38 -25.88 -22.77
CA ILE A 25 -38.41 -24.42 -22.74
C ILE A 25 -38.17 -23.91 -21.31
N LEU A 26 -38.88 -24.46 -20.30
CA LEU A 26 -38.72 -24.06 -18.90
C LEU A 26 -37.29 -24.31 -18.39
N VAL A 27 -36.70 -25.45 -18.74
CA VAL A 27 -35.31 -25.79 -18.40
C VAL A 27 -34.33 -24.81 -19.05
N SER A 28 -34.51 -24.49 -20.33
CA SER A 28 -33.65 -23.54 -21.05
C SER A 28 -33.68 -22.13 -20.42
N ILE A 29 -34.88 -21.67 -20.01
CA ILE A 29 -35.04 -20.39 -19.32
C ILE A 29 -34.33 -20.42 -17.95
N SER A 30 -34.47 -21.51 -17.20
CA SER A 30 -33.82 -21.69 -15.89
C SER A 30 -32.29 -21.66 -16.01
N ILE A 31 -31.71 -22.42 -16.94
CA ILE A 31 -30.26 -22.44 -17.21
C ILE A 31 -29.76 -21.06 -17.63
N SER A 32 -30.47 -20.38 -18.51
CA SER A 32 -30.09 -19.04 -18.97
C SER A 32 -30.08 -18.03 -17.82
N ARG A 33 -31.05 -18.10 -16.91
CA ARG A 33 -31.11 -17.24 -15.71
C ARG A 33 -29.97 -17.55 -14.75
N ALA A 34 -29.71 -18.84 -14.50
CA ALA A 34 -28.63 -19.28 -13.62
C ALA A 34 -27.25 -18.84 -14.14
N SER A 35 -27.00 -18.96 -15.45
CA SER A 35 -25.76 -18.51 -16.08
C SER A 35 -25.53 -17.00 -15.92
N LYS A 36 -26.56 -16.17 -16.22
CA LYS A 36 -26.48 -14.72 -16.03
C LYS A 36 -26.24 -14.34 -14.57
N SER A 37 -26.90 -15.01 -13.63
CA SER A 37 -26.70 -14.79 -12.20
C SER A 37 -25.28 -15.14 -11.76
N LYS A 38 -24.72 -16.27 -12.25
CA LYS A 38 -23.34 -16.67 -11.96
C LYS A 38 -22.33 -15.64 -12.45
N ILE A 39 -22.43 -15.19 -13.70
CA ILE A 39 -21.51 -14.18 -14.27
C ILE A 39 -21.53 -12.92 -13.42
N LYS A 40 -22.71 -12.48 -13.01
CA LYS A 40 -22.87 -11.29 -12.17
C LYS A 40 -22.22 -11.47 -10.79
N ILE A 41 -22.52 -12.56 -10.10
CA ILE A 41 -21.95 -12.83 -8.77
C ILE A 41 -20.43 -12.93 -8.87
N GLN A 42 -19.93 -13.55 -9.94
CA GLN A 42 -18.50 -13.68 -10.20
C GLN A 42 -17.83 -12.30 -10.32
N ALA A 43 -18.41 -11.38 -11.11
CA ALA A 43 -17.88 -10.01 -11.26
C ALA A 43 -17.88 -9.21 -9.93
N GLU A 44 -18.91 -9.40 -9.11
CA GLU A 44 -18.99 -8.78 -7.78
C GLU A 44 -17.92 -9.33 -6.83
N VAL A 45 -17.74 -10.66 -6.82
CA VAL A 45 -16.68 -11.32 -6.04
C VAL A 45 -15.29 -10.89 -6.49
N GLU A 46 -15.04 -10.79 -7.79
CA GLU A 46 -13.77 -10.33 -8.35
C GLU A 46 -13.44 -8.90 -7.91
N SER A 47 -14.40 -7.98 -7.97
CA SER A 47 -14.22 -6.59 -7.55
C SER A 47 -13.85 -6.47 -6.07
N VAL A 48 -14.54 -7.22 -5.20
CA VAL A 48 -14.24 -7.22 -3.76
C VAL A 48 -12.91 -7.93 -3.46
N SER A 49 -12.57 -8.96 -4.23
CA SER A 49 -11.29 -9.67 -4.08
C SER A 49 -10.12 -8.76 -4.46
N ALA A 50 -10.22 -8.05 -5.59
CA ALA A 50 -9.21 -7.07 -6.01
C ALA A 50 -8.98 -5.97 -4.95
N LEU A 51 -10.07 -5.45 -4.36
CA LEU A 51 -9.98 -4.47 -3.25
C LEU A 51 -9.22 -5.05 -2.04
N ARG A 52 -9.53 -6.29 -1.65
CA ARG A 52 -8.85 -6.97 -0.52
C ARG A 52 -7.39 -7.26 -0.81
N ASP A 53 -7.06 -7.67 -2.03
CA ASP A 53 -5.69 -7.96 -2.46
C ASP A 53 -4.84 -6.69 -2.50
N ALA A 54 -5.39 -5.60 -3.04
CA ALA A 54 -4.75 -4.29 -3.03
C ALA A 54 -4.45 -3.83 -1.61
N MET A 55 -5.45 -3.93 -0.73
CA MET A 55 -5.31 -3.56 0.68
C MET A 55 -4.33 -4.47 1.44
N ARG A 56 -4.31 -5.78 1.13
CA ARG A 56 -3.35 -6.72 1.73
C ARG A 56 -1.92 -6.36 1.37
N MET A 57 -1.66 -5.94 0.13
CA MET A 57 -0.34 -5.49 -0.30
C MET A 57 0.08 -4.22 0.43
N ILE A 58 -0.78 -3.18 0.47
CA ILE A 58 -0.51 -1.92 1.19
C ILE A 58 -0.17 -2.21 2.65
N ARG A 59 -0.98 -3.04 3.31
CA ARG A 59 -0.76 -3.44 4.70
C ARG A 59 0.57 -4.15 4.89
N SER A 60 0.92 -5.07 3.99
CA SER A 60 2.18 -5.82 4.06
C SER A 60 3.39 -4.90 3.92
N ASP A 61 3.34 -3.96 2.99
CA ASP A 61 4.39 -2.97 2.76
C ASP A 61 4.56 -2.06 3.98
N ILE A 62 3.47 -1.43 4.46
CA ILE A 62 3.49 -0.52 5.62
C ILE A 62 3.97 -1.25 6.87
N ASN A 63 3.50 -2.46 7.13
CA ASN A 63 3.87 -3.21 8.32
C ASN A 63 5.38 -3.48 8.41
N GLN A 64 6.05 -3.59 7.26
CA GLN A 64 7.49 -3.79 7.11
C GLN A 64 8.23 -2.51 6.70
N ALA A 65 7.64 -1.33 6.93
CA ALA A 65 8.32 -0.07 6.72
C ALA A 65 9.58 0.00 7.60
N TYR A 66 10.69 0.41 6.99
CA TYR A 66 12.02 0.29 7.58
C TYR A 66 12.82 1.59 7.42
N ASN A 67 13.38 2.04 8.54
CA ASN A 67 14.33 3.14 8.62
C ASN A 67 15.74 2.57 8.76
N HIS A 68 16.57 2.72 7.73
CA HIS A 68 17.97 2.33 7.79
C HIS A 68 18.76 3.36 8.59
N TYR A 69 19.39 2.89 9.66
CA TYR A 69 20.34 3.68 10.42
C TYR A 69 21.77 3.21 10.16
N ASP A 70 22.60 4.14 9.68
CA ASP A 70 24.01 3.88 9.39
C ASP A 70 24.87 4.17 10.64
N TYR A 71 25.23 3.10 11.35
CA TYR A 71 26.06 3.18 12.55
C TYR A 71 27.50 3.64 12.26
N GLU A 72 28.00 3.49 11.03
CA GLU A 72 29.35 3.96 10.68
C GLU A 72 29.41 5.48 10.75
N ILE A 73 28.36 6.16 10.26
CA ILE A 73 28.25 7.62 10.35
C ILE A 73 28.21 8.06 11.81
N GLU A 74 27.45 7.38 12.66
CA GLU A 74 27.38 7.70 14.09
C GLU A 74 28.75 7.54 14.77
N ILE A 75 29.46 6.44 14.52
CA ILE A 75 30.80 6.20 15.08
C ILE A 75 31.79 7.27 14.60
N ILE A 76 31.72 7.68 13.33
CA ILE A 76 32.54 8.76 12.79
C ILE A 76 32.19 10.10 13.45
N GLU A 77 30.92 10.41 13.67
CA GLU A 77 30.51 11.61 14.39
C GLU A 77 30.96 11.60 15.85
N GLN A 78 30.80 10.47 16.54
CA GLN A 78 31.22 10.31 17.93
C GLN A 78 32.74 10.39 18.09
N SER A 79 33.52 9.80 17.17
CA SER A 79 34.98 9.90 17.18
C SER A 79 35.46 11.34 16.95
N LYS A 80 34.82 12.09 16.03
CA LYS A 80 35.08 13.53 15.86
C LYS A 80 34.76 14.35 17.11
N ARG A 81 33.67 14.02 17.82
CA ARG A 81 33.28 14.68 19.08
C ARG A 81 34.21 14.33 20.25
N LYS A 82 34.87 13.16 20.21
CA LYS A 82 35.77 12.65 21.28
C LYS A 82 37.24 13.00 21.11
N THR A 83 37.61 13.84 20.14
CA THR A 83 38.99 14.37 20.05
C THR A 83 39.07 15.74 20.74
N PRO A 84 39.37 15.81 22.06
CA PRO A 84 39.86 17.05 22.64
C PRO A 84 41.30 17.25 22.17
N THR A 85 41.50 18.19 21.26
CA THR A 85 42.83 18.72 20.93
C THR A 85 43.34 19.54 22.13
N VAL A 86 43.76 18.87 23.19
CA VAL A 86 44.60 19.49 24.23
C VAL A 86 46.01 18.97 24.00
N PRO A 87 46.95 19.79 23.51
CA PRO A 87 48.34 19.39 23.48
C PRO A 87 48.82 19.28 24.93
N VAL A 88 49.08 18.06 25.38
CA VAL A 88 49.77 17.80 26.66
C VAL A 88 51.25 18.12 26.45
N PRO A 89 51.83 19.13 27.15
CA PRO A 89 53.25 19.44 27.00
C PRO A 89 54.11 18.29 27.54
N GLY A 90 55.02 17.75 26.72
CA GLY A 90 56.07 16.83 27.17
C GLY A 90 55.91 15.35 26.78
N GLN A 91 54.92 14.97 25.96
CA GLN A 91 54.89 13.62 25.39
C GLN A 91 55.66 13.52 24.07
N PRO A 92 56.45 12.44 23.85
CA PRO A 92 57.11 12.21 22.58
C PRO A 92 56.08 12.06 21.46
N ILE A 93 56.35 12.72 20.34
CA ILE A 93 55.52 12.71 19.13
C ILE A 93 55.48 11.27 18.61
N VAL A 94 54.39 10.56 18.88
CA VAL A 94 54.13 9.28 18.23
C VAL A 94 53.86 9.58 16.76
N PRO A 95 54.57 8.95 15.79
CA PRO A 95 54.28 9.17 14.38
C PRO A 95 52.82 8.81 14.14
N VAL A 96 52.05 9.82 13.72
CA VAL A 96 50.67 9.66 13.25
C VAL A 96 50.71 8.59 12.17
N ALA A 97 50.11 7.43 12.45
CA ALA A 97 49.98 6.36 11.47
C ALA A 97 49.42 6.97 10.16
N PRO A 98 49.92 6.54 8.98
CA PRO A 98 49.46 7.08 7.71
C PRO A 98 47.94 7.01 7.68
N VAL A 99 47.33 8.19 7.54
CA VAL A 99 45.88 8.37 7.43
C VAL A 99 45.36 7.33 6.45
N ALA A 100 44.58 6.38 6.96
CA ALA A 100 43.93 5.38 6.12
C ALA A 100 43.24 6.09 4.94
N PRO A 101 43.26 5.51 3.74
CA PRO A 101 42.67 6.13 2.56
C PRO A 101 41.28 6.62 2.91
N THR A 102 41.01 7.90 2.64
CA THR A 102 39.72 8.55 2.85
C THR A 102 38.65 7.57 2.37
N PRO A 103 37.80 7.02 3.27
CA PRO A 103 36.76 6.11 2.84
C PRO A 103 35.96 6.88 1.79
N THR A 104 35.84 6.31 0.59
CA THR A 104 34.93 6.81 -0.43
C THR A 104 33.64 7.16 0.30
N GLN A 105 33.22 8.43 0.23
CA GLN A 105 32.04 8.92 0.95
C GLN A 105 30.82 8.14 0.46
N ARG A 106 30.55 7.00 1.09
CA ARG A 106 29.37 6.20 0.86
C ARG A 106 28.21 7.06 1.34
N LYS A 107 27.40 7.53 0.41
CA LYS A 107 26.17 8.23 0.75
C LYS A 107 25.22 7.20 1.35
N SER A 108 24.76 7.46 2.57
CA SER A 108 23.76 6.60 3.20
C SER A 108 22.46 6.66 2.37
N PRO A 109 21.79 5.52 2.14
CA PRO A 109 20.53 5.49 1.43
C PRO A 109 19.46 6.31 2.17
N ALA A 110 18.69 7.13 1.45
CA ALA A 110 17.66 7.97 2.07
C ALA A 110 16.42 7.14 2.42
N THR A 111 16.47 6.42 3.53
CA THR A 111 15.31 5.69 4.05
C THR A 111 14.39 6.64 4.81
N ARG A 112 13.46 7.24 4.08
CA ARG A 112 12.51 8.23 4.62
C ARG A 112 11.10 7.72 4.46
N PHE A 113 10.22 8.16 5.35
CA PHE A 113 8.78 7.99 5.21
C PHE A 113 8.16 9.35 4.91
N VAL A 114 7.49 9.45 3.77
CA VAL A 114 6.78 10.64 3.28
C VAL A 114 5.35 10.25 2.99
N GLY A 115 4.42 10.77 3.79
CA GLY A 115 2.99 10.51 3.69
C GLY A 115 2.18 11.79 3.53
N GLY A 116 1.28 11.80 2.56
CA GLY A 116 0.20 12.78 2.44
C GLY A 116 -1.16 12.13 2.65
N GLU A 117 -2.25 12.85 2.36
CA GLU A 117 -3.62 12.32 2.52
C GLU A 117 -3.93 11.19 1.52
N ASN A 118 -3.42 11.29 0.29
CA ASN A 118 -3.74 10.36 -0.80
C ASN A 118 -2.48 9.78 -1.48
N THR A 119 -1.31 9.99 -0.88
CA THR A 119 -0.02 9.50 -1.39
C THR A 119 0.85 9.06 -0.22
N ILE A 120 1.62 7.98 -0.40
CA ILE A 120 2.55 7.51 0.63
C ILE A 120 3.75 6.87 -0.05
N ASP A 121 4.95 7.30 0.34
CA ASP A 121 6.22 6.89 -0.21
C ASP A 121 7.19 6.57 0.93
N PHE A 122 7.72 5.36 0.93
CA PHE A 122 8.57 4.88 2.01
C PHE A 122 9.42 3.69 1.59
N VAL A 123 10.35 3.31 2.46
CA VAL A 123 11.18 2.12 2.28
C VAL A 123 10.59 0.97 3.08
N THR A 124 10.48 -0.20 2.46
CA THR A 124 9.96 -1.43 3.06
C THR A 124 10.91 -2.60 2.86
N MET A 125 10.92 -3.54 3.80
CA MET A 125 11.59 -4.84 3.69
C MET A 125 10.72 -5.91 3.03
N ASN A 126 9.51 -5.56 2.58
CA ASN A 126 8.64 -6.48 1.86
C ASN A 126 9.10 -6.69 0.41
N ASN A 127 10.35 -7.13 0.24
CA ASN A 127 10.95 -7.48 -1.04
C ASN A 127 11.23 -8.99 -1.11
N GLY A 128 10.75 -9.64 -2.16
CA GLY A 128 11.04 -11.04 -2.46
C GLY A 128 11.99 -11.14 -3.63
N ARG A 129 13.20 -11.68 -3.44
CA ARG A 129 14.15 -11.94 -4.52
C ARG A 129 13.59 -13.04 -5.44
N MET A 130 13.01 -12.65 -6.58
CA MET A 130 12.45 -13.60 -7.57
C MET A 130 13.52 -14.21 -8.49
N THR A 131 14.69 -13.57 -8.60
CA THR A 131 15.79 -13.97 -9.49
C THR A 131 17.12 -13.95 -8.72
N ALA A 132 17.93 -15.00 -8.87
CA ALA A 132 19.17 -15.15 -8.09
C ALA A 132 20.17 -14.00 -8.34
N ASN A 133 20.33 -13.59 -9.60
CA ASN A 133 21.41 -12.69 -10.04
C ASN A 133 21.00 -11.22 -10.16
N ASP A 134 19.79 -10.84 -9.73
CA ASP A 134 19.37 -9.44 -9.79
C ASP A 134 20.02 -8.64 -8.66
N VAL A 135 20.54 -7.47 -9.01
CA VAL A 135 21.19 -6.56 -8.06
C VAL A 135 20.10 -5.76 -7.38
N GLN A 136 19.65 -6.26 -6.22
CA GLN A 136 18.65 -5.62 -5.39
C GLN A 136 19.02 -5.75 -3.92
N ALA A 137 18.66 -4.73 -3.14
CA ALA A 137 18.76 -4.77 -1.68
C ALA A 137 17.58 -5.57 -1.08
N ASP A 138 17.71 -5.95 0.19
CA ASP A 138 16.62 -6.58 0.94
C ASP A 138 15.47 -5.60 1.23
N PHE A 139 15.74 -4.31 1.09
CA PHE A 139 14.76 -3.24 1.17
C PHE A 139 14.52 -2.63 -0.23
N ILE A 140 13.32 -2.11 -0.44
CA ILE A 140 12.91 -1.42 -1.66
C ILE A 140 12.11 -0.16 -1.31
N GLU A 141 12.10 0.80 -2.22
CA GLU A 141 11.18 1.92 -2.12
C GLU A 141 9.84 1.54 -2.73
N VAL A 142 8.79 1.91 -2.02
CA VAL A 142 7.40 1.73 -2.45
C VAL A 142 6.66 3.04 -2.36
N GLY A 143 5.81 3.29 -3.35
CA GLY A 143 4.95 4.46 -3.41
C GLY A 143 3.53 4.06 -3.76
N TYR A 144 2.53 4.67 -3.14
CA TYR A 144 1.12 4.49 -3.49
C TYR A 144 0.50 5.85 -3.78
N PHE A 145 -0.22 5.94 -4.89
CA PHE A 145 -0.88 7.17 -5.31
C PHE A 145 -2.03 6.88 -6.28
N LEU A 146 -2.92 7.86 -6.42
CA LEU A 146 -4.00 7.83 -7.40
C LEU A 146 -3.53 8.46 -8.71
N LYS A 147 -3.94 7.86 -9.83
CA LYS A 147 -3.73 8.38 -11.17
C LYS A 147 -4.98 8.15 -12.00
N SER A 148 -5.28 9.08 -12.91
CA SER A 148 -6.35 8.85 -13.86
C SER A 148 -5.99 7.72 -14.81
N CYS A 149 -6.93 6.79 -14.99
CA CYS A 149 -6.78 5.65 -15.87
C CYS A 149 -8.05 5.49 -16.71
N LYS A 150 -7.92 4.73 -17.80
CA LYS A 150 -9.08 4.16 -18.47
C LYS A 150 -9.32 2.82 -17.81
N SER A 151 -10.51 2.56 -17.30
CA SER A 151 -10.89 1.20 -16.91
C SER A 151 -10.75 0.31 -18.14
N PHE A 152 -9.73 -0.54 -18.15
CA PHE A 152 -9.50 -1.51 -19.24
C PHE A 152 -10.43 -2.71 -19.10
N LEU A 153 -11.00 -2.91 -17.91
CA LEU A 153 -12.03 -3.90 -17.61
C LEU A 153 -13.41 -3.32 -17.93
N GLY A 154 -13.59 -2.82 -19.16
CA GLY A 154 -14.91 -2.78 -19.75
C GLY A 154 -15.40 -4.23 -19.85
N ASP A 155 -16.51 -4.53 -19.18
CA ASP A 155 -17.24 -5.80 -19.20
C ASP A 155 -16.89 -6.67 -20.40
N GLY A 156 -16.31 -7.85 -20.13
CA GLY A 156 -15.69 -8.72 -21.13
C GLY A 156 -16.38 -8.73 -22.49
N GLY A 157 -15.63 -8.34 -23.52
CA GLY A 157 -15.84 -8.81 -24.90
C GLY A 157 -17.20 -8.53 -25.54
N ARG A 158 -17.94 -7.50 -25.11
CA ARG A 158 -19.15 -7.06 -25.83
C ARG A 158 -18.94 -5.64 -26.34
N GLY A 159 -18.93 -5.50 -27.66
CA GLY A 159 -18.59 -4.30 -28.42
C GLY A 159 -19.58 -3.13 -28.26
N ASP A 160 -19.80 -2.67 -27.05
CA ASP A 160 -20.52 -1.43 -26.75
C ASP A 160 -19.52 -0.37 -26.31
N ALA A 161 -18.63 -0.03 -27.25
CA ALA A 161 -17.74 1.12 -27.20
C ALA A 161 -18.54 2.43 -27.25
N ALA A 162 -19.30 2.78 -26.20
CA ALA A 162 -20.03 4.06 -26.21
C ALA A 162 -20.52 4.61 -24.86
N LYS A 163 -20.32 3.96 -23.71
CA LYS A 163 -20.51 4.66 -22.43
C LYS A 163 -19.19 5.28 -22.00
N LYS A 164 -19.06 6.58 -22.29
CA LYS A 164 -18.01 7.48 -21.81
C LYS A 164 -17.58 7.09 -20.39
N SER A 165 -16.46 6.39 -20.30
CA SER A 165 -15.68 6.27 -19.08
C SER A 165 -15.25 7.69 -18.69
N GLN A 166 -16.00 8.34 -17.80
CA GLN A 166 -15.43 9.42 -17.00
C GLN A 166 -14.13 8.87 -16.41
N GLY A 167 -13.01 9.55 -16.63
CA GLY A 167 -11.69 9.05 -16.25
C GLY A 167 -11.70 8.55 -14.82
N SER A 168 -11.66 7.23 -14.63
CA SER A 168 -11.68 6.65 -13.30
C SER A 168 -10.32 6.83 -12.66
N GLN A 169 -10.29 6.93 -11.34
CA GLN A 169 -9.04 6.94 -10.60
C GLN A 169 -8.62 5.49 -10.38
N CYS A 170 -7.35 5.21 -10.64
CA CYS A 170 -6.74 3.93 -10.31
C CYS A 170 -5.70 4.12 -9.22
N LEU A 171 -5.61 3.13 -8.33
CA LEU A 171 -4.52 3.01 -7.39
C LEU A 171 -3.31 2.41 -8.10
N TYR A 172 -2.20 3.13 -8.05
CA TYR A 172 -0.91 2.65 -8.51
C TYR A 172 0.00 2.36 -7.33
N ARG A 173 0.83 1.33 -7.51
CA ARG A 173 1.98 1.04 -6.66
C ARG A 173 3.26 1.23 -7.47
N ARG A 174 4.10 2.16 -7.05
CA ARG A 174 5.48 2.30 -7.52
C ARG A 174 6.38 1.37 -6.72
N THR A 175 7.34 0.74 -7.38
CA THR A 175 8.44 0.01 -6.76
C THR A 175 9.78 0.43 -7.35
N GLN A 176 10.79 0.63 -6.50
CA GLN A 176 12.16 0.88 -6.93
C GLN A 176 13.13 0.00 -6.13
N LYS A 177 13.92 -0.80 -6.86
CA LYS A 177 14.82 -1.82 -6.28
C LYS A 177 16.13 -1.26 -5.72
N ILE A 178 16.51 -0.08 -6.17
CA ILE A 178 17.77 0.59 -5.81
C ILE A 178 17.39 1.88 -5.08
N ILE A 179 17.79 2.03 -3.82
CA ILE A 179 17.45 3.22 -3.05
C ILE A 179 18.22 4.44 -3.58
N ASP A 180 17.49 5.53 -3.82
CA ASP A 180 18.06 6.82 -4.18
C ASP A 180 17.97 7.82 -3.00
N LEU A 181 18.12 9.12 -3.29
CA LEU A 181 18.06 10.18 -2.26
C LEU A 181 16.65 10.73 -2.04
N ASP A 182 15.71 10.42 -2.94
CA ASP A 182 14.36 10.94 -2.99
C ASP A 182 13.36 9.80 -3.22
N VAL A 183 12.88 9.25 -2.10
CA VAL A 183 11.91 8.14 -2.05
C VAL A 183 10.63 8.38 -2.84
N THR A 184 10.36 9.62 -3.29
CA THR A 184 9.14 10.00 -4.03
C THR A 184 9.27 9.88 -5.55
N LYS A 185 10.44 9.50 -6.09
CA LYS A 185 10.70 9.47 -7.54
C LYS A 185 11.17 8.10 -8.05
N GLY A 186 11.27 8.00 -9.36
CA GLY A 186 11.82 6.83 -10.05
C GLY A 186 10.86 5.64 -10.12
N GLY A 187 11.42 4.43 -10.08
CA GLY A 187 10.69 3.17 -9.99
C GLY A 187 9.80 2.77 -11.17
N ILE A 188 9.12 1.63 -11.00
CA ILE A 188 8.15 1.07 -11.93
C ILE A 188 6.76 1.16 -11.29
N GLU A 189 5.84 1.81 -11.99
CA GLU A 189 4.44 1.95 -11.59
C GLU A 189 3.62 0.74 -12.08
N THR A 190 2.88 0.10 -11.19
CA THR A 190 1.93 -0.97 -11.52
C THR A 190 0.53 -0.59 -11.05
N MET A 191 -0.46 -0.70 -11.93
CA MET A 191 -1.86 -0.50 -11.58
C MET A 191 -2.33 -1.66 -10.69
N MET A 192 -2.86 -1.35 -9.51
CA MET A 192 -3.32 -2.34 -8.54
C MET A 192 -4.83 -2.49 -8.51
N LEU A 193 -5.55 -1.38 -8.62
CA LEU A 193 -7.00 -1.34 -8.48
C LEU A 193 -7.58 -0.24 -9.34
N ASP A 194 -8.69 -0.53 -10.00
CA ASP A 194 -9.46 0.41 -10.81
C ASP A 194 -10.71 0.93 -10.08
N ASP A 195 -11.31 1.98 -10.62
CA ASP A 195 -12.55 2.59 -10.13
C ASP A 195 -12.51 2.95 -8.63
N VAL A 196 -11.36 3.48 -8.21
CA VAL A 196 -11.11 3.95 -6.85
C VAL A 196 -11.86 5.25 -6.63
N THR A 197 -12.67 5.28 -5.57
CA THR A 197 -13.43 6.46 -5.15
C THR A 197 -12.83 7.11 -3.92
N GLU A 198 -12.13 6.33 -3.10
CA GLU A 198 -11.54 6.78 -1.85
C GLU A 198 -10.17 6.13 -1.66
N PHE A 199 -9.16 6.94 -1.43
CA PHE A 199 -7.87 6.51 -0.90
C PHE A 199 -7.42 7.57 0.10
N SER A 200 -7.48 7.25 1.38
CA SER A 200 -7.20 8.18 2.47
C SER A 200 -6.24 7.55 3.47
N LEU A 201 -5.29 8.37 3.91
CA LEU A 201 -4.21 7.99 4.80
C LEU A 201 -4.16 8.93 6.00
N LYS A 202 -3.98 8.36 7.18
CA LYS A 202 -3.69 9.11 8.41
C LYS A 202 -2.58 8.42 9.18
N TYR A 203 -1.83 9.20 9.94
CA TYR A 203 -0.61 8.75 10.62
C TYR A 203 -0.73 8.96 12.13
N LEU A 204 -0.33 7.96 12.90
CA LEU A 204 -0.26 7.99 14.36
C LEU A 204 1.21 8.04 14.82
N VAL A 205 1.47 8.75 15.92
CA VAL A 205 2.83 8.98 16.42
C VAL A 205 2.86 8.80 17.93
N GLU A 206 3.94 8.21 18.43
CA GLU A 206 4.16 8.01 19.86
C GLU A 206 4.05 9.34 20.63
N GLY A 207 3.19 9.36 21.65
CA GLY A 207 2.99 10.54 22.49
C GLY A 207 2.02 11.60 21.94
N LYS A 208 1.44 11.40 20.75
CA LYS A 208 0.30 12.20 20.27
C LYS A 208 -0.95 11.32 20.18
N LEU A 209 -2.05 11.82 20.74
CA LEU A 209 -3.35 11.13 20.68
C LEU A 209 -4.05 11.33 19.32
N ASP A 210 -3.72 12.40 18.62
CA ASP A 210 -4.41 12.78 17.39
C ASP A 210 -3.73 12.22 16.13
N TRP A 211 -4.56 11.74 15.21
CA TRP A 211 -4.16 11.35 13.87
C TRP A 211 -3.79 12.58 13.03
N VAL A 212 -2.63 12.52 12.38
CA VAL A 212 -2.21 13.57 11.45
C VAL A 212 -2.42 13.13 10.00
N LYS A 213 -2.71 14.09 9.13
CA LYS A 213 -3.00 13.86 7.71
C LYS A 213 -1.77 13.83 6.81
N GLU A 214 -0.67 14.38 7.28
CA GLU A 214 0.60 14.42 6.59
C GLU A 214 1.72 13.99 7.54
N TRP A 215 2.69 13.28 7.00
CA TRP A 215 3.90 12.88 7.69
C TRP A 215 5.12 13.10 6.82
N LYS A 216 6.16 13.72 7.37
CA LYS A 216 7.47 13.83 6.70
C LYS A 216 8.56 13.57 7.72
N SER A 217 9.25 12.45 7.55
CA SER A 217 10.31 12.04 8.48
C SER A 217 11.44 13.08 8.57
N GLU A 218 11.73 13.81 7.49
CA GLU A 218 12.72 14.90 7.48
C GLU A 218 12.40 16.05 8.44
N LYS A 219 11.12 16.34 8.64
CA LYS A 219 10.66 17.39 9.55
C LYS A 219 10.56 16.89 10.99
N ALA A 220 10.50 15.57 11.18
CA ALA A 220 10.53 14.97 12.50
C ALA A 220 11.96 15.03 13.05
N ARG A 221 12.11 15.40 14.33
CA ARG A 221 13.39 15.28 15.01
C ARG A 221 13.79 13.79 14.92
N TYR A 222 14.97 13.50 14.38
CA TYR A 222 15.55 12.14 14.28
C TYR A 222 14.98 11.20 13.19
N ASN A 223 14.42 11.71 12.09
CA ASN A 223 13.95 10.88 10.97
C ASN A 223 12.95 9.78 11.42
N ILE A 224 12.04 10.14 12.32
CA ILE A 224 11.09 9.21 12.95
C ILE A 224 9.97 8.84 11.99
N PHE A 225 9.67 7.54 11.92
CA PHE A 225 8.54 6.96 11.21
C PHE A 225 7.29 6.96 12.11
N PRO A 226 6.08 7.00 11.55
CA PRO A 226 4.87 6.88 12.35
C PRO A 226 4.78 5.50 13.01
N ASP A 227 4.00 5.39 14.08
CA ASP A 227 3.79 4.12 14.78
C ASP A 227 2.74 3.26 14.06
N ALA A 228 1.73 3.91 13.48
CA ALA A 228 0.69 3.27 12.71
C ALA A 228 0.18 4.18 11.59
N VAL A 229 -0.37 3.56 10.56
CA VAL A 229 -1.04 4.23 9.44
C VAL A 229 -2.45 3.71 9.34
N GLU A 230 -3.43 4.61 9.39
CA GLU A 230 -4.81 4.29 9.03
C GLU A 230 -4.95 4.44 7.52
N VAL A 231 -5.37 3.37 6.86
CA VAL A 231 -5.58 3.31 5.40
C VAL A 231 -7.04 3.01 5.14
N THR A 232 -7.69 3.89 4.38
CA THR A 232 -9.04 3.68 3.84
C THR A 232 -8.97 3.59 2.34
N LEU A 233 -9.53 2.52 1.77
CA LEU A 233 -9.59 2.29 0.33
C LEU A 233 -11.02 1.91 -0.07
N GLY A 234 -11.58 2.63 -1.04
CA GLY A 234 -12.93 2.43 -1.53
C GLY A 234 -13.03 2.40 -3.05
N ILE A 235 -13.90 1.55 -3.57
CA ILE A 235 -14.23 1.42 -5.00
C ILE A 235 -15.73 1.53 -5.22
N GLU A 236 -16.10 1.93 -6.43
CA GLU A 236 -17.50 1.98 -6.88
C GLU A 236 -17.65 1.17 -8.18
N LYS A 237 -18.62 0.26 -8.20
CA LYS A 237 -18.91 -0.59 -9.36
C LYS A 237 -20.41 -0.61 -9.63
N GLU A 238 -20.78 -0.59 -10.90
CA GLU A 238 -22.17 -0.71 -11.33
C GLU A 238 -22.62 -2.18 -11.25
N SER A 239 -23.68 -2.47 -10.48
CA SER A 239 -24.29 -3.80 -10.37
C SER A 239 -25.81 -3.66 -10.35
N GLU A 240 -26.51 -4.32 -11.29
CA GLU A 240 -27.97 -4.17 -11.51
C GLU A 240 -28.43 -2.73 -11.85
N GLY A 241 -27.60 -1.95 -12.55
CA GLY A 241 -27.93 -0.55 -12.84
C GLY A 241 -27.92 0.35 -11.61
N LYS A 242 -27.42 -0.14 -10.47
CA LYS A 242 -27.16 0.63 -9.25
C LYS A 242 -25.66 0.66 -9.00
N GLN A 243 -25.15 1.83 -8.63
CA GLN A 243 -23.77 1.94 -8.17
C GLN A 243 -23.66 1.32 -6.77
N LYS A 244 -22.81 0.30 -6.62
CA LYS A 244 -22.45 -0.31 -5.33
C LYS A 244 -21.08 0.21 -4.92
N LYS A 245 -20.98 0.69 -3.67
CA LYS A 245 -19.73 1.14 -3.07
C LYS A 245 -19.21 0.09 -2.11
N TYR A 246 -17.92 -0.21 -2.21
CA TYR A 246 -17.20 -1.07 -1.28
C TYR A 246 -16.06 -0.25 -0.67
N SER A 247 -15.94 -0.25 0.65
CA SER A 247 -14.84 0.43 1.35
C SER A 247 -14.28 -0.48 2.43
N ILE A 248 -12.96 -0.46 2.58
CA ILE A 248 -12.23 -1.20 3.60
C ILE A 248 -11.29 -0.22 4.31
N GLN A 249 -11.24 -0.32 5.62
CA GLN A 249 -10.36 0.47 6.48
C GLN A 249 -9.51 -0.46 7.35
N TYR A 250 -8.21 -0.16 7.46
CA TYR A 250 -7.31 -0.81 8.39
C TYR A 250 -6.44 0.20 9.12
N VAL A 251 -6.16 -0.09 10.38
CA VAL A 251 -5.06 0.52 11.13
C VAL A 251 -3.88 -0.45 11.06
N VAL A 252 -2.81 -0.04 10.40
CA VAL A 252 -1.62 -0.84 10.16
C VAL A 252 -0.49 -0.36 11.06
N PRO A 253 -0.08 -1.14 12.08
CA PRO A 253 1.09 -0.79 12.87
C PRO A 253 2.36 -1.00 12.05
N ILE A 254 3.36 -0.14 12.24
CA ILE A 254 4.71 -0.34 11.71
C ILE A 254 5.47 -1.12 12.78
N HIS A 255 5.80 -2.38 12.49
CA HIS A 255 6.36 -3.29 13.52
C HIS A 255 7.78 -2.91 13.96
N PHE A 256 8.63 -2.56 13.00
CA PHE A 256 10.04 -2.29 13.25
C PHE A 256 10.48 -1.00 12.54
N PRO A 257 9.94 0.16 12.95
CA PRO A 257 10.27 1.44 12.31
C PRO A 257 11.73 1.85 12.52
N ASN A 258 12.47 1.16 13.40
CA ASN A 258 13.85 1.47 13.77
C ASN A 258 14.05 2.95 14.16
N ASN A 259 13.05 3.52 14.86
CA ASN A 259 13.08 4.88 15.36
C ASN A 259 14.12 5.02 16.48
N ILE A 260 15.04 5.97 16.35
CA ILE A 260 15.97 6.31 17.43
C ILE A 260 15.20 7.12 18.47
N LYS A 261 14.92 6.52 19.62
CA LYS A 261 14.31 7.22 20.73
C LYS A 261 15.37 8.06 21.45
N ALA A 262 15.04 9.30 21.79
CA ALA A 262 15.87 10.07 22.72
C ALA A 262 15.97 9.30 24.05
N PRO A 263 17.14 9.29 24.72
CA PRO A 263 17.28 8.61 26.01
C PRO A 263 16.22 9.14 26.99
N ALA A 264 15.51 8.20 27.61
CA ALA A 264 14.46 8.49 28.59
C ALA A 264 15.07 9.31 29.75
N GLY A 265 14.88 10.63 29.71
CA GLY A 265 15.52 11.57 30.62
C GLY A 265 15.50 13.04 30.17
N GLN A 266 15.14 13.32 28.91
CA GLN A 266 14.95 14.71 28.43
C GLN A 266 13.52 15.03 27.97
N ALA A 267 12.53 14.27 28.47
CA ALA A 267 11.13 14.58 28.28
C ALA A 267 10.58 15.36 29.49
N GLN A 268 10.96 16.65 29.62
CA GLN A 268 10.15 17.73 30.22
C GLN A 268 10.96 19.03 30.29
N ALA A 269 10.76 19.92 29.33
CA ALA A 269 10.77 21.37 29.52
C ALA A 269 10.39 22.07 28.20
N THR A 270 9.14 21.94 27.79
CA THR A 270 8.55 22.90 26.85
C THR A 270 7.14 23.22 27.31
N GLY A 271 6.99 24.38 27.97
CA GLY A 271 5.69 24.99 28.22
C GLY A 271 5.61 25.84 29.48
N THR A 272 6.12 27.08 29.44
CA THR A 272 5.38 28.28 29.88
C THR A 272 6.13 29.53 29.41
N THR A 273 5.64 30.11 28.32
CA THR A 273 5.71 31.55 28.11
C THR A 273 4.61 32.20 28.94
N SER A 274 4.98 33.05 29.90
CA SER A 274 4.12 34.14 30.36
C SER A 274 4.96 35.41 30.44
N VAL A 275 4.49 36.40 29.69
CA VAL A 275 4.98 37.76 29.58
C VAL A 275 4.57 38.53 30.84
N ASP A 276 5.49 39.34 31.37
CA ASP A 276 5.36 40.50 32.27
C ASP A 276 4.59 40.41 33.59
N GLY A 277 5.24 40.92 34.66
CA GLY A 277 4.55 41.44 35.85
C GLY A 277 5.29 41.29 37.18
N LEU A 278 6.28 42.15 37.45
CA LEU A 278 6.51 42.62 38.84
C LEU A 278 5.29 43.48 39.23
N PRO A 279 4.77 43.47 40.48
CA PRO A 279 5.53 43.96 41.63
C PRO A 279 5.26 43.32 43.03
N THR A 280 6.26 43.50 43.89
CA THR A 280 6.24 43.77 45.36
C THR A 280 5.61 42.76 46.34
N LYS A 281 6.45 42.22 47.23
CA LYS A 281 6.80 42.90 48.50
C LYS A 281 8.26 42.61 48.87
#